data_AF-A0A1W6NYV2-F1
#
_entry.id   AF-A0A1W6NYV2-F1
#
_cell.length_a   1.000
_cell.length_b   1.000
_cell.length_c   1.000
_cell.angle_alpha   90.00
_cell.angle_beta   90.00
_cell.angle_gamma   90.00
#
_symmetry.space_group_name_H-M   'P 1'
#
loop_
_entity.id
_entity.type
_entity.pdbx_description
1 polymer ?
#
loop_
_entity_poly.entity_id
_entity_poly.type
_entity_poly.pdbx_seq_one_letter_code
_entity_poly.pdbx_strand_id
1 'polypeptide(L)'
;MTFYKKLAEDDDFAKRYARAREVQAHREFDEIRDIADRADSESVGLAKLQIDARKWRAGKLAPKVYGEKQAVEHSGPDGGAIAVSGIALRIVRADERGDT
;
A
#
# COMPACT_ATOMS: atom_id res chain seq x y z
N MET A 1 25.12 5.04 -17.22
CA MET A 1 23.68 4.70 -17.07
C MET A 1 23.36 4.72 -15.59
N THR A 2 22.40 5.53 -15.14
CA THR A 2 22.02 5.61 -13.72
C THR A 2 20.87 4.65 -13.41
N PHE A 3 20.79 4.17 -12.16
CA PHE A 3 19.75 3.24 -11.74
C PHE A 3 18.34 3.73 -12.03
N TYR A 4 18.04 5.00 -11.70
CA TYR A 4 16.73 5.60 -11.92
C TYR A 4 16.37 5.74 -13.39
N LYS A 5 17.35 5.99 -14.26
CA LYS A 5 17.12 6.01 -15.70
C LYS A 5 16.71 4.61 -16.20
N LYS A 6 17.42 3.57 -15.78
CA LYS A 6 17.05 2.18 -16.11
C LYS A 6 15.67 1.79 -15.57
N LEU A 7 15.33 2.25 -14.36
CA LEU A 7 14.02 1.98 -13.75
C LEU A 7 12.86 2.61 -14.56
N ALA A 8 13.09 3.74 -15.20
CA ALA A 8 12.09 4.43 -16.02
C ALA A 8 11.97 3.86 -17.44
N GLU A 9 13.03 3.26 -17.98
CA GLU A 9 13.11 2.81 -19.38
C GLU A 9 12.87 1.30 -19.56
N ASP A 10 13.01 0.48 -18.52
CA ASP A 10 12.93 -0.99 -18.56
C ASP A 10 11.84 -1.52 -17.62
N ASP A 11 10.67 -1.83 -18.18
CA ASP A 11 9.49 -2.29 -17.43
C ASP A 11 9.74 -3.60 -16.65
N ASP A 12 10.51 -4.53 -17.22
CA ASP A 12 10.76 -5.81 -16.56
C ASP A 12 11.77 -5.67 -15.43
N PHE A 13 12.71 -4.74 -15.55
CA PHE A 13 13.53 -4.31 -14.41
C PHE A 13 12.69 -3.62 -13.34
N ALA A 14 11.77 -2.73 -13.72
CA ALA A 14 10.88 -2.06 -12.78
C ALA A 14 10.01 -3.04 -11.99
N LYS A 15 9.42 -4.06 -12.65
CA LYS A 15 8.65 -5.12 -11.98
C LYS A 15 9.49 -5.92 -10.97
N ARG A 16 10.69 -6.34 -11.36
CA ARG A 16 11.62 -7.07 -10.46
C ARG A 16 12.03 -6.21 -9.27
N TYR A 17 12.29 -4.92 -9.51
CA TYR A 17 12.60 -3.98 -8.44
C TYR A 17 11.42 -3.79 -7.49
N ALA A 18 10.20 -3.63 -8.02
CA ALA A 18 8.99 -3.55 -7.18
C ALA A 18 8.85 -4.78 -6.27
N ARG A 19 9.04 -5.99 -6.80
CA ARG A 19 9.04 -7.22 -6.00
C ARG A 19 10.14 -7.24 -4.94
N ALA A 20 11.34 -6.75 -5.27
CA ALA A 20 12.43 -6.63 -4.30
C ALA A 20 12.08 -5.65 -3.16
N ARG A 21 11.35 -4.56 -3.45
CA ARG A 21 10.86 -3.62 -2.43
C ARG A 21 9.80 -4.24 -1.52
N GLU A 22 8.94 -5.12 -2.03
CA GLU A 22 8.02 -5.90 -1.20
C GLU A 22 8.78 -6.83 -0.25
N VAL A 23 9.79 -7.55 -0.74
CA VAL A 23 10.65 -8.40 0.12
C VAL A 23 11.37 -7.58 1.17
N GLN A 24 11.83 -6.37 0.83
CA GLN A 24 12.38 -5.45 1.83
C GLN A 24 11.35 -5.11 2.91
N ALA A 25 10.09 -4.85 2.56
CA ALA A 25 9.04 -4.56 3.54
C ALA A 25 8.87 -5.71 4.55
N HIS A 26 8.88 -6.97 4.08
CA HIS A 26 8.81 -8.15 4.94
C HIS A 26 9.99 -8.21 5.92
N ARG A 27 11.21 -7.98 5.42
CA ARG A 27 12.40 -7.95 6.28
C ARG A 27 12.32 -6.84 7.34
N GLU A 28 11.92 -5.63 6.95
CA GLU A 28 11.78 -4.51 7.88
C GLU A 28 10.74 -4.83 8.97
N PHE A 29 9.68 -5.57 8.62
CA PHE A 29 8.68 -6.06 9.56
C PHE A 29 9.22 -7.13 10.51
N ASP A 30 9.98 -8.10 10.01
CA ASP A 30 10.57 -9.15 10.86
C ASP A 30 11.58 -8.57 11.86
N GLU A 31 12.39 -7.59 11.43
CA GLU A 31 13.39 -6.92 12.29
C GLU A 31 12.74 -6.14 13.45
N ILE A 32 11.48 -5.71 13.35
CA ILE A 32 10.75 -5.03 14.43
C ILE A 32 10.66 -5.92 15.68
N ARG A 33 10.34 -7.22 15.49
CA ARG A 33 10.23 -8.16 16.61
C ARG A 33 11.56 -8.27 17.34
N ASP A 34 12.63 -8.50 16.59
CA ASP A 34 13.95 -8.68 17.18
C ASP A 34 14.48 -7.38 17.84
N ILE A 35 14.04 -6.20 17.41
CA ILE A 35 14.33 -4.93 18.09
C ILE A 35 13.56 -4.83 19.41
N ALA A 36 12.27 -5.19 19.41
CA ALA A 36 11.45 -5.17 20.60
C ALA A 36 11.95 -6.15 21.67
N ASP A 37 12.31 -7.37 21.27
CA ASP A 37 12.75 -8.43 22.19
C ASP A 37 14.12 -8.16 22.84
N ARG A 38 14.97 -7.35 22.18
CA ARG A 38 16.31 -6.99 22.68
C ARG A 38 16.34 -5.67 23.45
N ALA A 39 15.23 -4.93 23.49
CA ALA A 39 15.17 -3.65 24.17
C ALA A 39 15.21 -3.83 25.71
N ASP A 40 15.97 -2.96 26.36
CA ASP A 40 16.04 -2.82 27.82
C ASP A 40 15.54 -1.43 28.25
N SER A 41 15.61 -1.13 29.56
CA SER A 41 15.14 0.13 30.11
C SER A 41 15.86 1.37 29.56
N GLU A 42 17.12 1.23 29.15
CA GLU A 42 17.92 2.36 28.63
C GLU A 42 17.69 2.55 27.12
N SER A 43 17.54 1.45 26.38
CA SER A 43 17.41 1.43 24.92
C SER A 43 15.96 1.51 24.41
N VAL A 44 14.95 1.36 25.28
CA VAL A 44 13.53 1.35 24.89
C VAL A 44 13.11 2.57 24.06
N GLY A 45 13.69 3.75 24.32
CA GLY A 45 13.42 4.96 23.53
C GLY A 45 13.91 4.84 22.08
N LEU A 46 15.13 4.35 21.89
CA LEU A 46 15.71 4.09 20.57
C LEU A 46 14.95 2.95 19.87
N ALA A 47 14.62 1.88 20.59
CA ALA A 47 13.89 0.75 20.05
C ALA A 47 12.52 1.19 19.49
N LYS A 48 11.78 2.02 20.24
CA LYS A 48 10.51 2.60 19.77
C LYS A 48 10.68 3.40 18.47
N LEU A 49 11.66 4.30 18.42
CA LEU A 49 11.94 5.08 17.21
C LEU A 49 12.27 4.20 16.00
N GLN A 50 13.08 3.16 16.20
CA GLN A 50 13.41 2.20 15.15
C GLN A 50 12.17 1.43 14.67
N ILE A 51 11.34 0.97 15.60
CA ILE A 51 10.10 0.24 15.29
C ILE A 51 9.16 1.12 14.47
N ASP A 52 8.95 2.38 14.88
CA ASP A 52 8.04 3.30 14.19
C ASP A 52 8.53 3.64 12.78
N ALA A 53 9.83 3.90 12.62
CA ALA A 53 10.43 4.14 11.31
C ALA A 53 10.26 2.93 10.38
N ARG A 54 10.43 1.71 10.91
CA ARG A 54 10.29 0.47 10.14
C ARG A 54 8.84 0.16 9.78
N LYS A 55 7.89 0.38 10.71
CA LYS A 55 6.45 0.27 10.43
C LYS A 55 6.04 1.21 9.29
N TRP A 56 6.42 2.48 9.38
CA TRP A 56 6.12 3.46 8.35
C TRP A 56 6.71 3.05 6.99
N ARG A 57 7.98 2.62 6.96
CA ARG A 57 8.62 2.17 5.72
C ARG A 57 7.95 0.91 5.15
N ALA A 58 7.68 -0.10 5.96
CA ALA A 58 7.00 -1.33 5.52
C ALA A 58 5.61 -1.01 4.93
N GLY A 59 4.85 -0.12 5.56
CA GLY A 59 3.56 0.36 5.06
C GLY A 59 3.65 1.11 3.72
N LYS A 60 4.73 1.86 3.46
CA LYS A 60 4.95 2.51 2.16
C LYS A 60 5.45 1.55 1.08
N LEU A 61 6.20 0.52 1.46
CA LEU A 61 6.79 -0.44 0.52
C LEU A 61 5.82 -1.53 0.09
N ALA A 62 4.94 -1.98 0.99
CA ALA A 62 3.92 -2.98 0.72
C ALA A 62 2.58 -2.58 1.34
N PRO A 63 1.90 -1.52 0.83
CA PRO A 63 0.70 -0.94 1.43
C PRO A 63 -0.47 -1.91 1.52
N LYS A 64 -0.56 -2.89 0.62
CA LYS A 64 -1.61 -3.93 0.67
C LYS A 64 -1.47 -4.85 1.89
N VAL A 65 -0.24 -5.06 2.37
CA VAL A 65 0.07 -5.99 3.46
C VAL A 65 0.19 -5.25 4.79
N TYR A 66 0.99 -4.18 4.81
CA TYR A 66 1.37 -3.45 6.03
C TYR A 66 0.81 -2.02 6.10
N GLY A 67 0.02 -1.59 5.12
CA GLY A 67 -0.65 -0.30 5.18
C GLY A 67 -1.70 -0.27 6.28
N GLU A 68 -1.92 0.90 6.85
CA GLU A 68 -3.01 1.12 7.80
C GLU A 68 -4.36 0.88 7.12
N LYS A 69 -5.18 0.02 7.73
CA LYS A 69 -6.53 -0.29 7.24
C LYS A 69 -7.52 0.49 8.08
N GLN A 70 -8.31 1.33 7.41
CA GLN A 70 -9.44 2.01 8.02
C GLN A 70 -10.73 1.40 7.49
N ALA A 71 -11.57 0.89 8.39
CA ALA A 71 -12.95 0.61 8.07
C ALA A 71 -13.73 1.92 8.25
N VAL A 72 -14.34 2.41 7.18
CA VAL A 72 -15.18 3.60 7.20
C VAL A 72 -16.62 3.15 7.01
N GLU A 73 -17.46 3.38 8.00
CA GLU A 73 -18.90 3.22 7.87
C GLU A 73 -19.48 4.50 7.26
N HIS A 74 -20.21 4.35 6.16
CA HIS A 74 -20.89 5.46 5.50
C HIS A 74 -22.38 5.41 5.83
N SER A 75 -22.88 6.45 6.50
CA SER A 75 -24.31 6.65 6.76
C SER A 75 -24.76 8.03 6.29
N GLY A 76 -26.05 8.16 5.99
CA GLY A 76 -26.70 9.44 5.77
C GLY A 76 -26.87 10.25 7.05
N PRO A 77 -27.52 11.43 6.97
CA PRO A 77 -27.87 12.23 8.14
C PRO A 77 -28.58 11.39 9.21
N ASP A 78 -28.24 11.64 10.48
CA ASP A 78 -28.78 10.94 11.64
C ASP A 78 -28.62 9.40 11.63
N GLY A 79 -27.60 8.89 10.92
CA GLY A 79 -27.37 7.44 10.79
C GLY A 79 -28.29 6.75 9.79
N GLY A 80 -29.07 7.52 9.03
CA GLY A 80 -30.02 7.02 8.04
C GLY A 80 -29.38 6.51 6.75
N ALA A 81 -30.22 6.13 5.79
CA ALA A 81 -29.75 5.72 4.47
C ALA A 81 -29.05 6.87 3.73
N ILE A 82 -28.01 6.55 2.96
CA ILE A 82 -27.36 7.53 2.08
C ILE A 82 -28.36 7.92 0.98
N ALA A 83 -28.67 9.22 0.89
CA ALA A 83 -29.55 9.74 -0.15
C ALA A 83 -28.80 9.76 -1.50
N VAL A 84 -29.33 9.03 -2.48
CA VAL A 84 -28.85 9.07 -3.87
C VAL A 84 -29.91 9.77 -4.73
N SER A 85 -29.54 10.90 -5.36
CA SER A 85 -30.49 11.79 -6.05
C SER A 85 -30.85 11.36 -7.48
N GLY A 86 -30.15 10.38 -8.05
CA GLY A 86 -30.46 9.82 -9.37
C GLY A 86 -29.35 8.94 -9.90
N ILE A 87 -29.70 7.86 -10.59
CA ILE A 87 -28.76 6.96 -11.26
C ILE A 87 -29.01 7.08 -12.77
N ALA A 88 -28.03 7.57 -13.51
CA ALA A 88 -28.07 7.58 -14.97
C ALA A 88 -27.32 6.36 -15.52
N LEU A 89 -28.06 5.34 -15.95
CA LEU A 89 -27.48 4.18 -16.63
C LEU A 89 -27.37 4.46 -18.13
N ARG A 90 -26.15 4.47 -18.67
CA ARG A 90 -25.93 4.54 -20.13
C ARG A 90 -25.63 3.13 -20.66
N ILE A 91 -26.61 2.52 -21.32
CA ILE A 91 -26.42 1.27 -22.05
C ILE A 91 -25.77 1.61 -23.38
N VAL A 92 -24.55 1.11 -23.61
CA VAL A 92 -23.85 1.21 -24.90
C VAL A 92 -24.07 -0.10 -25.65
N ARG A 93 -24.54 -0.03 -26.90
CA ARG A 93 -24.61 -1.21 -27.77
C ARG A 93 -23.18 -1.65 -28.11
N ALA A 94 -22.93 -2.95 -28.10
CA ALA A 94 -21.69 -3.49 -28.65
C ALA A 94 -21.65 -3.15 -30.14
N ASP A 95 -20.61 -2.43 -30.58
CA ASP A 95 -20.39 -2.18 -32.01
C ASP A 95 -20.32 -3.52 -32.74
N GLU A 96 -21.18 -3.67 -33.75
CA GLU A 96 -21.04 -4.71 -34.75
C GLU A 96 -19.70 -4.46 -35.44
N ARG A 97 -18.73 -5.37 -35.25
CA ARG A 97 -17.53 -5.42 -36.09
C ARG A 97 -18.00 -5.62 -37.52
N GLY A 98 -18.11 -4.52 -38.27
CA GLY A 98 -18.05 -4.54 -39.71
C GLY A 98 -16.61 -4.87 -40.10
N ASP A 99 -16.36 -6.15 -40.33
CA ASP A 99 -15.21 -6.62 -41.11
C ASP A 99 -15.76 -6.96 -42.49
N THR A 100 -15.61 -6.01 -43.41
CA THR A 100 -15.62 -6.23 -44.86
C THR A 100 -14.28 -6.78 -45.31
#